data_AF-A0A9P9RPW5-F1
#
_entry.id   AF-A0A9P9RPW5-F1
#
_cell.length_a   1.000
_cell.length_b   1.000
_cell.length_c   1.000
_cell.angle_alpha   90.00
_cell.angle_beta   90.00
_cell.angle_gamma   90.00
#
_symmetry.space_group_name_H-M   'P 1'
#
loop_
_entity.id
_entity.type
_entity.pdbx_description
1 polymer ?
#
loop_
_entity_poly.entity_id
_entity_poly.type
_entity_poly.pdbx_seq_one_letter_code
_entity_poly.pdbx_strand_id
1 'polypeptide(L)'
;MTANGEVKVDGDAASSLLSAKDANSSWSVEAVVATIPGGPPQTDSTSPVPFFHMLERLKTTKREGWRRFGISHGESISDHMYRMSIITMLAPPSLSSKLNIPHCTKMALVHDMAEALVGDITPVDGVAKDEKNRRESATMDYFTKSLLGRVNGGITGQELQAIWQEYEDSETLESQFVHDVDKIELILQMVEYERIHERKLDLGEFSWVATRIVLPEVKEWSDALLKERVDFWAGQKHSTYTDEGAEVLAGSVEYYSKPVPKTNGTA
;
A
#
# COMPACT_ATOMS: atom_id res chain seq x y z
N MET A 1 36.07 16.44 -38.44
CA MET A 1 35.64 15.03 -38.60
C MET A 1 35.48 14.49 -37.18
N THR A 2 34.34 14.77 -36.54
CA THR A 2 33.16 13.88 -36.38
C THR A 2 33.54 12.56 -35.68
N ALA A 3 32.94 12.12 -34.58
CA ALA A 3 31.60 12.41 -34.06
C ALA A 3 31.53 12.18 -32.54
N ASN A 4 30.72 13.00 -31.87
CA ASN A 4 30.14 12.74 -30.55
C ASN A 4 29.16 11.57 -30.68
N GLY A 5 29.33 10.52 -29.88
CA GLY A 5 28.33 9.48 -29.70
C GLY A 5 27.31 9.92 -28.65
N GLU A 6 26.20 10.50 -29.10
CA GLU A 6 25.00 10.65 -28.28
C GLU A 6 24.40 9.27 -28.02
N VAL A 7 24.45 8.81 -26.77
CA VAL A 7 23.61 7.71 -26.29
C VAL A 7 22.23 8.30 -26.05
N LYS A 8 21.29 8.02 -26.95
CA LYS A 8 19.85 8.23 -26.70
C LYS A 8 19.43 7.27 -25.59
N VAL A 9 19.11 7.82 -24.43
CA VAL A 9 18.33 7.12 -23.41
C VAL A 9 16.88 7.30 -23.81
N ASP A 10 16.30 6.31 -24.48
CA ASP A 10 14.86 6.27 -24.73
C ASP A 10 14.17 6.07 -23.37
N GLY A 11 13.71 7.19 -22.83
CA GLY A 11 12.81 7.25 -21.68
C GLY A 11 11.41 6.92 -22.16
N ASP A 12 11.02 5.66 -22.01
CA ASP A 12 9.64 5.24 -21.88
C ASP A 12 9.63 4.05 -20.91
N ALA A 13 9.57 4.37 -19.62
CA ALA A 13 9.19 3.38 -18.62
C ALA A 13 7.76 2.94 -18.97
N ALA A 14 7.62 1.72 -19.45
CA ALA A 14 6.35 1.15 -19.85
C ALA A 14 5.30 1.35 -18.75
N SER A 15 4.26 2.12 -19.09
CA SER A 15 3.04 2.32 -18.31
C SER A 15 2.53 1.00 -17.76
N SER A 16 2.54 0.84 -16.42
CA SER A 16 1.98 -0.32 -15.71
C SER A 16 0.50 -0.16 -15.38
N LEU A 17 -0.24 0.72 -16.07
CA LEU A 17 -1.70 0.64 -16.05
C LEU A 17 -2.07 -0.75 -16.56
N LEU A 18 -2.48 -1.64 -15.66
CA LEU A 18 -3.13 -2.89 -16.03
C LEU A 18 -4.30 -2.49 -16.92
N SER A 19 -4.16 -2.70 -18.22
CA SER A 19 -5.26 -2.42 -19.12
C SER A 19 -6.41 -3.37 -18.76
N ALA A 20 -7.65 -3.01 -19.06
CA ALA A 20 -8.79 -3.92 -18.91
C ALA A 20 -8.58 -5.28 -19.66
N LYS A 21 -7.64 -5.35 -20.60
CA LYS A 21 -7.18 -6.59 -21.25
C LYS A 21 -6.24 -7.42 -20.36
N ASP A 22 -5.36 -6.79 -19.60
CA ASP A 22 -4.40 -7.47 -18.70
C ASP A 22 -5.08 -8.00 -17.43
N ALA A 23 -6.16 -7.33 -17.00
CA ALA A 23 -7.07 -7.84 -15.97
C ALA A 23 -7.68 -9.20 -16.34
N ASN A 24 -7.74 -9.54 -17.64
CA ASN A 24 -8.31 -10.78 -18.18
C ASN A 24 -7.25 -11.86 -18.51
N SER A 25 -5.96 -11.55 -18.31
CA SER A 25 -4.90 -12.54 -18.33
C SER A 25 -4.88 -13.30 -17.00
N SER A 26 -4.58 -14.61 -17.01
CA SER A 26 -4.48 -15.39 -15.77
C SER A 26 -3.22 -14.97 -15.00
N TRP A 27 -3.32 -13.92 -14.18
CA TRP A 27 -2.23 -13.48 -13.31
C TRP A 27 -1.75 -14.66 -12.46
N SER A 28 -0.44 -14.88 -12.46
CA SER A 28 0.23 -15.84 -11.57
C SER A 28 1.61 -15.32 -11.19
N VAL A 29 2.13 -15.79 -10.06
CA VAL A 29 3.48 -15.44 -9.60
C VAL A 29 4.51 -15.83 -10.66
N GLU A 30 4.39 -17.02 -11.24
CA GLU A 30 5.30 -17.57 -12.26
C GLU A 30 5.35 -16.68 -13.50
N ALA A 31 4.19 -16.21 -13.97
CA ALA A 31 4.09 -15.31 -15.10
C ALA A 31 4.79 -13.97 -14.80
N VAL A 32 4.58 -13.40 -13.61
CA VAL A 32 5.22 -12.14 -13.21
C VAL A 32 6.74 -12.31 -13.07
N VAL A 33 7.21 -13.33 -12.35
CA VAL A 33 8.66 -13.51 -12.13
C VAL A 33 9.43 -13.86 -13.40
N ALA A 34 8.78 -14.48 -14.39
CA ALA A 34 9.37 -14.73 -15.70
C ALA A 34 9.68 -13.46 -16.50
N THR A 35 9.04 -12.33 -16.16
CA THR A 35 9.31 -11.03 -16.80
C THR A 35 10.50 -10.28 -16.19
N ILE A 36 11.04 -10.75 -15.07
CA ILE A 36 12.13 -10.06 -14.38
C ILE A 36 13.41 -10.12 -15.22
N PRO A 37 14.08 -8.99 -15.49
CA PRO A 37 15.38 -8.98 -16.15
C PRO A 37 16.40 -9.83 -15.37
N GLY A 38 17.04 -10.78 -16.06
CA GLY A 38 17.93 -11.77 -15.42
C GLY A 38 17.23 -13.07 -15.00
N GLY A 39 15.91 -13.17 -15.19
CA GLY A 39 15.12 -14.36 -14.92
C GLY A 39 14.52 -14.40 -13.51
N PRO A 40 13.71 -15.43 -13.20
CA PRO A 40 13.08 -15.57 -11.90
C PRO A 40 14.13 -15.80 -10.80
N PRO A 41 13.90 -15.30 -9.57
CA PRO A 41 14.79 -15.58 -8.44
C PRO A 41 14.90 -17.09 -8.16
N GLN A 42 16.07 -17.52 -7.70
CA GLN A 42 16.29 -18.90 -7.28
C GLN A 42 15.43 -19.24 -6.06
N THR A 43 14.55 -20.23 -6.19
CA THR A 43 13.78 -20.79 -5.07
C THR A 43 14.59 -21.83 -4.29
N ASP A 44 14.15 -22.14 -3.07
CA ASP A 44 14.73 -23.19 -2.22
C ASP A 44 16.23 -22.97 -1.89
N SER A 45 16.67 -21.72 -1.99
CA SER A 45 17.99 -21.28 -1.56
C SER A 45 18.05 -21.22 -0.03
N THR A 46 19.20 -21.56 0.55
CA THR A 46 19.49 -21.31 1.97
C THR A 46 19.98 -19.88 2.22
N SER A 47 20.30 -19.14 1.16
CA SER A 47 20.62 -17.71 1.18
C SER A 47 19.35 -16.87 0.98
N PRO A 48 19.15 -15.77 1.75
CA PRO A 48 18.02 -14.85 1.58
C PRO A 48 18.16 -13.89 0.39
N VAL A 49 19.29 -13.91 -0.33
CA VAL A 49 19.58 -12.97 -1.42
C VAL A 49 18.51 -12.96 -2.53
N PRO A 50 17.93 -14.10 -2.97
CA PRO A 50 16.82 -14.08 -3.94
C PRO A 50 15.62 -13.26 -3.47
N PHE A 51 15.29 -13.30 -2.17
CA PHE A 51 14.23 -12.48 -1.59
C PHE A 51 14.61 -10.98 -1.55
N PHE A 52 15.87 -10.64 -1.26
CA PHE A 52 16.31 -9.24 -1.26
C PHE A 52 16.14 -8.56 -2.61
N HIS A 53 16.37 -9.29 -3.71
CA HIS A 53 16.10 -8.78 -5.06
C HIS A 53 14.62 -8.47 -5.29
N MET A 54 13.70 -9.14 -4.59
CA MET A 54 12.27 -8.85 -4.68
C MET A 54 11.88 -7.59 -3.93
N LEU A 55 12.56 -7.26 -2.84
CA LEU A 55 12.35 -6.02 -2.11
C LEU A 55 12.68 -4.77 -2.94
N GLU A 56 13.60 -4.86 -3.90
CA GLU A 56 13.92 -3.75 -4.84
C GLU A 56 12.67 -3.29 -5.63
N ARG A 57 11.73 -4.20 -5.90
CA ARG A 57 10.51 -3.88 -6.65
C ARG A 57 9.62 -2.90 -5.88
N LEU A 58 9.61 -2.96 -4.54
CA LEU A 58 8.88 -2.00 -3.71
C LEU A 58 9.45 -0.57 -3.79
N LYS A 59 10.74 -0.42 -4.15
CA LYS A 59 11.38 0.89 -4.37
C LYS A 59 11.04 1.48 -5.74
N THR A 60 10.79 0.62 -6.72
CA THR A 60 10.62 1.01 -8.13
C THR A 60 9.16 1.10 -8.53
N THR A 61 8.26 0.36 -7.87
CA THR A 61 6.82 0.50 -8.03
C THR A 61 6.33 1.76 -7.31
N LYS A 62 5.72 2.68 -8.06
CA LYS A 62 5.15 3.93 -7.54
C LYS A 62 3.70 3.71 -7.10
N ARG A 63 3.26 4.44 -6.08
CA ARG A 63 1.85 4.42 -5.67
C ARG A 63 0.95 4.95 -6.80
N GLU A 64 0.12 4.09 -7.38
CA GLU A 64 -0.70 4.32 -8.57
C GLU A 64 -1.77 5.38 -8.32
N GLY A 65 -2.26 5.48 -7.08
CA GLY A 65 -3.22 6.51 -6.67
C GLY A 65 -2.80 7.92 -7.10
N TRP A 66 -1.53 8.29 -6.91
CA TRP A 66 -1.01 9.62 -7.24
C TRP A 66 -0.83 9.84 -8.74
N ARG A 67 -0.49 8.79 -9.49
CA ARG A 67 -0.27 8.88 -10.94
C ARG A 67 -1.54 9.27 -11.71
N ARG A 68 -2.71 8.88 -11.20
CA ARG A 68 -4.02 9.31 -11.73
C ARG A 68 -4.22 10.82 -11.70
N PHE A 69 -3.50 11.52 -10.83
CA PHE A 69 -3.52 12.98 -10.69
C PHE A 69 -2.33 13.65 -11.39
N GLY A 70 -1.63 12.95 -12.28
CA GLY A 70 -0.49 13.48 -13.03
C GLY A 70 0.83 13.52 -12.24
N ILE A 71 0.87 12.94 -11.04
CA ILE A 71 2.08 12.88 -10.21
C ILE A 71 2.92 11.67 -10.64
N SER A 72 3.75 11.85 -11.67
CA SER A 72 4.59 10.78 -12.23
C SER A 72 5.81 10.45 -11.37
N HIS A 73 6.30 11.40 -10.58
CA HIS A 73 7.44 11.25 -9.67
C HIS A 73 6.96 11.17 -8.21
N GLY A 74 5.93 10.36 -7.99
CA GLY A 74 5.39 10.11 -6.65
C GLY A 74 6.28 9.19 -5.80
N GLU A 75 5.83 8.98 -4.57
CA GLU A 75 6.40 8.03 -3.62
C GLU A 75 6.33 6.59 -4.18
N SER A 76 7.29 5.76 -3.79
CA SER A 76 7.19 4.32 -3.97
C SER A 76 6.44 3.65 -2.81
N ILE A 77 6.09 2.37 -2.98
CA ILE A 77 5.50 1.57 -1.90
C ILE A 77 6.43 1.51 -0.69
N SER A 78 7.73 1.41 -0.92
CA SER A 78 8.71 1.43 0.18
C SER A 78 8.79 2.78 0.91
N ASP A 79 8.58 3.91 0.22
CA ASP A 79 8.53 5.23 0.85
C ASP A 79 7.34 5.33 1.82
N HIS A 80 6.17 4.89 1.35
CA HIS A 80 4.93 4.77 2.12
C HIS A 80 5.13 3.91 3.38
N MET A 81 5.57 2.65 3.21
CA MET A 81 5.80 1.73 4.32
C MET A 81 6.86 2.24 5.30
N TYR A 82 7.90 2.93 4.82
CA TYR A 82 8.91 3.54 5.69
C TYR A 82 8.29 4.61 6.59
N ARG A 83 7.52 5.55 6.04
CA ARG A 83 6.92 6.62 6.83
C ARG A 83 5.88 6.07 7.81
N MET A 84 5.04 5.11 7.39
CA MET A 84 4.15 4.39 8.31
C MET A 84 4.90 3.78 9.49
N SER A 85 6.04 3.13 9.22
CA SER A 85 6.85 2.50 10.26
C SER A 85 7.35 3.50 11.30
N ILE A 86 7.69 4.72 10.88
CA ILE A 86 8.04 5.81 11.81
C ILE A 86 6.80 6.31 12.58
N ILE A 87 5.65 6.47 11.90
CA ILE A 87 4.41 6.93 12.54
C ILE A 87 3.96 5.96 13.63
N THR A 88 4.07 4.64 13.43
CA THR A 88 3.70 3.65 14.46
C THR A 88 4.47 3.83 15.77
N MET A 89 5.69 4.36 15.74
CA MET A 89 6.50 4.63 16.93
C MET A 89 5.98 5.81 17.77
N LEU A 90 5.05 6.61 17.22
CA LEU A 90 4.50 7.81 17.85
C LEU A 90 3.12 7.57 18.50
N ALA A 91 2.71 6.32 18.65
CA ALA A 91 1.46 5.97 19.34
C ALA A 91 1.39 6.64 20.74
N PRO A 92 0.31 7.37 21.06
CA PRO A 92 0.20 8.09 22.32
C PRO A 92 0.13 7.11 23.49
N PRO A 93 0.48 7.53 24.73
CA PRO A 93 0.53 6.65 25.90
C PRO A 93 -0.76 5.84 26.16
N SER A 94 -1.93 6.40 25.83
CA SER A 94 -3.23 5.71 25.99
C SER A 94 -3.37 4.48 25.09
N LEU A 95 -2.61 4.43 23.99
CA LEU A 95 -2.60 3.36 23.01
C LEU A 95 -1.32 2.52 23.10
N SER A 96 -0.14 3.14 23.18
CA SER A 96 1.15 2.42 23.24
C SER A 96 1.32 1.55 24.48
N SER A 97 0.60 1.82 25.57
CA SER A 97 0.54 0.93 26.74
C SER A 97 -0.18 -0.40 26.49
N LYS A 98 -0.91 -0.52 25.37
CA LYS A 98 -1.69 -1.70 24.97
C LYS A 98 -1.16 -2.37 23.70
N LEU A 99 -0.18 -1.78 23.04
CA LEU A 99 0.37 -2.23 21.76
C LEU A 99 1.78 -2.76 21.93
N ASN A 100 2.12 -3.80 21.16
CA ASN A 100 3.51 -4.11 20.87
C ASN A 100 4.02 -3.22 19.72
N ILE A 101 4.61 -2.06 20.05
CA ILE A 101 5.09 -1.09 19.04
C ILE A 101 6.09 -1.70 18.05
N PRO A 102 7.14 -2.45 18.46
CA PRO A 102 8.00 -3.16 17.52
C PRO A 102 7.26 -4.07 16.53
N HIS A 103 6.18 -4.72 16.98
CA HIS A 103 5.33 -5.54 16.12
C HIS A 103 4.53 -4.70 15.12
N CYS A 104 3.90 -3.60 15.57
CA CYS A 104 3.22 -2.64 14.68
C CYS A 104 4.17 -2.08 13.61
N THR A 105 5.40 -1.73 14.00
CA THR A 105 6.43 -1.25 13.06
C THR A 105 6.81 -2.34 12.06
N LYS A 106 6.98 -3.60 12.51
CA LYS A 106 7.27 -4.72 11.60
C LYS A 106 6.10 -4.99 10.66
N MET A 107 4.86 -4.87 11.13
CA MET A 107 3.65 -5.01 10.32
C MET A 107 3.56 -3.92 9.24
N ALA A 108 3.82 -2.66 9.59
CA ALA A 108 3.88 -1.56 8.63
C ALA A 108 4.91 -1.81 7.50
N LEU A 109 6.07 -2.41 7.82
CA LEU A 109 7.09 -2.78 6.83
C LEU A 109 6.71 -3.97 5.92
N VAL A 110 5.65 -4.71 6.25
CA VAL A 110 5.32 -6.00 5.62
C VAL A 110 3.98 -5.99 4.91
N HIS A 111 3.03 -5.14 5.33
CA HIS A 111 1.64 -5.22 4.86
C HIS A 111 1.49 -5.15 3.32
N ASP A 112 2.14 -4.18 2.67
CA ASP A 112 2.13 -4.03 1.21
C ASP A 112 3.29 -4.78 0.51
N MET A 113 3.96 -5.72 1.19
CA MET A 113 5.08 -6.47 0.60
C MET A 113 4.66 -7.28 -0.64
N ALA A 114 3.41 -7.74 -0.67
CA ALA A 114 2.86 -8.49 -1.80
C ALA A 114 2.78 -7.66 -3.10
N GLU A 115 2.67 -6.34 -2.99
CA GLU A 115 2.62 -5.42 -4.13
C GLU A 115 3.92 -5.42 -4.95
N ALA A 116 5.01 -5.99 -4.42
CA ALA A 116 6.23 -6.24 -5.17
C ALA A 116 5.98 -7.04 -6.46
N LEU A 117 5.04 -8.00 -6.45
CA LEU A 117 4.66 -8.77 -7.65
C LEU A 117 3.25 -8.43 -8.15
N VAL A 118 2.33 -8.08 -7.25
CA VAL A 118 0.94 -7.76 -7.62
C VAL A 118 0.84 -6.40 -8.33
N GLY A 119 1.73 -5.46 -7.98
CA GLY A 119 1.55 -4.04 -8.25
C GLY A 119 0.63 -3.38 -7.23
N ASP A 120 0.63 -2.05 -7.17
CA ASP A 120 -0.29 -1.26 -6.34
C ASP A 120 -1.66 -1.19 -7.04
N ILE A 121 -2.52 -2.16 -6.76
CA ILE A 121 -3.88 -2.19 -7.32
C ILE A 121 -4.74 -1.17 -6.57
N THR A 122 -5.39 -0.28 -7.31
CA THR A 122 -6.28 0.74 -6.78
C THR A 122 -7.76 0.39 -7.01
N PRO A 123 -8.69 1.03 -6.27
CA PRO A 123 -10.13 0.77 -6.46
C PRO A 123 -10.66 1.00 -7.89
N VAL A 124 -9.99 1.82 -8.70
CA VAL A 124 -10.45 2.14 -10.06
C VAL A 124 -9.97 1.13 -11.11
N ASP A 125 -9.08 0.20 -10.76
CA ASP A 125 -8.52 -0.78 -11.69
C ASP A 125 -9.49 -1.94 -12.00
N GLY A 126 -10.62 -2.02 -11.29
CA GLY A 126 -11.69 -2.98 -11.56
C GLY A 126 -11.33 -4.44 -11.22
N VAL A 127 -10.25 -4.66 -10.47
CA VAL A 127 -9.89 -5.98 -9.93
C VAL A 127 -10.78 -6.26 -8.72
N ALA A 128 -11.49 -7.40 -8.76
CA ALA A 128 -12.34 -7.81 -7.66
C ALA A 128 -11.52 -8.09 -6.39
N LYS A 129 -12.08 -7.82 -5.22
CA LYS A 129 -11.36 -7.93 -3.94
C LYS A 129 -10.83 -9.35 -3.70
N ASP A 130 -11.61 -10.37 -4.01
CA ASP A 130 -11.22 -11.78 -3.89
C ASP A 130 -10.03 -12.12 -4.80
N GLU A 131 -10.01 -11.58 -6.02
CA GLU A 131 -8.87 -11.73 -6.92
C GLU A 131 -7.64 -10.99 -6.41
N LYS A 132 -7.76 -9.73 -5.95
CA LYS A 132 -6.64 -8.99 -5.32
C LYS A 132 -6.04 -9.81 -4.16
N ASN A 133 -6.88 -10.25 -3.24
CA ASN A 133 -6.47 -11.05 -2.08
C ASN A 133 -5.80 -12.37 -2.50
N ARG A 134 -6.31 -13.04 -3.55
CA ARG A 134 -5.68 -14.25 -4.11
C ARG A 134 -4.28 -13.96 -4.63
N ARG A 135 -4.09 -12.86 -5.37
CA ARG A 135 -2.78 -12.47 -5.92
C ARG A 135 -1.78 -12.16 -4.83
N GLU A 136 -2.21 -11.44 -3.80
CA GLU A 136 -1.37 -11.07 -2.68
C GLU A 136 -0.98 -12.28 -1.83
N SER A 137 -1.96 -13.13 -1.51
CA SER A 137 -1.71 -14.39 -0.79
C SER A 137 -0.72 -15.28 -1.55
N ALA A 138 -0.87 -15.41 -2.87
CA ALA A 138 0.06 -16.20 -3.69
C ALA A 138 1.48 -15.60 -3.70
N THR A 139 1.59 -14.27 -3.72
CA THR A 139 2.88 -13.58 -3.64
C THR A 139 3.56 -13.80 -2.29
N MET A 140 2.81 -13.66 -1.19
CA MET A 140 3.32 -13.88 0.15
C MET A 140 3.73 -15.33 0.37
N ASP A 141 2.94 -16.29 -0.14
CA ASP A 141 3.31 -17.70 -0.15
C ASP A 141 4.62 -17.95 -0.90
N TYR A 142 4.80 -17.35 -2.08
CA TYR A 142 6.05 -17.46 -2.84
C TYR A 142 7.25 -16.89 -2.07
N PHE A 143 7.11 -15.70 -1.47
CA PHE A 143 8.19 -15.10 -0.69
C PHE A 143 8.53 -15.93 0.54
N THR A 144 7.52 -16.33 1.32
CA THR A 144 7.72 -16.93 2.64
C THR A 144 8.05 -18.42 2.56
N LYS A 145 7.51 -19.14 1.56
CA LYS A 145 7.72 -20.58 1.38
C LYS A 145 8.80 -20.89 0.34
N SER A 146 8.77 -20.25 -0.84
CA SER A 146 9.71 -20.58 -1.92
C SER A 146 11.05 -19.86 -1.81
N LEU A 147 11.07 -18.58 -1.41
CA LEU A 147 12.32 -17.81 -1.29
C LEU A 147 12.94 -17.90 0.11
N LEU A 148 12.11 -17.92 1.16
CA LEU A 148 12.58 -17.93 2.54
C LEU A 148 12.42 -19.28 3.25
N GLY A 149 11.71 -20.26 2.68
CA GLY A 149 11.37 -21.51 3.37
C GLY A 149 12.58 -22.37 3.78
N ARG A 150 13.74 -22.19 3.13
CA ARG A 150 14.99 -22.87 3.48
C ARG A 150 16.03 -21.97 4.17
N VAL A 151 15.76 -20.67 4.28
CA VAL A 151 16.62 -19.72 4.99
C VAL A 151 16.37 -19.86 6.49
N ASN A 152 17.42 -20.18 7.26
CA ASN A 152 17.32 -20.35 8.73
C ASN A 152 16.18 -21.29 9.16
N GLY A 153 15.90 -22.34 8.39
CA GLY A 153 14.80 -23.28 8.67
C GLY A 153 13.40 -22.73 8.40
N GLY A 154 13.26 -21.62 7.67
CA GLY A 154 11.98 -21.05 7.28
C GLY A 154 11.30 -20.19 8.34
N ILE A 155 11.90 -20.03 9.52
CA ILE A 155 11.31 -19.33 10.67
C ILE A 155 10.97 -17.88 10.30
N THR A 156 11.90 -17.16 9.66
CA THR A 156 11.66 -15.78 9.24
C THR A 156 10.53 -15.68 8.22
N GLY A 157 10.43 -16.62 7.27
CA GLY A 157 9.33 -16.66 6.32
C GLY A 157 7.98 -16.84 7.01
N GLN A 158 7.90 -17.76 7.98
CA GLN A 158 6.68 -18.00 8.77
C GLN A 158 6.26 -16.77 9.58
N GLU A 159 7.21 -16.08 10.20
CA GLU A 159 6.92 -14.82 10.93
C GLU A 159 6.37 -13.73 10.00
N LEU A 160 6.96 -13.54 8.81
CA LEU A 160 6.47 -12.56 7.84
C LEU A 160 5.07 -12.91 7.34
N GLN A 161 4.80 -14.19 7.06
CA GLN A 161 3.47 -14.65 6.67
C GLN A 161 2.43 -14.38 7.77
N ALA A 162 2.76 -14.67 9.03
CA ALA A 162 1.86 -14.46 10.15
C ALA A 162 1.53 -12.98 10.36
N ILE A 163 2.53 -12.09 10.26
CA ILE A 163 2.35 -10.64 10.39
C ILE A 163 1.49 -10.09 9.24
N TRP A 164 1.77 -10.51 8.01
CA TRP A 164 0.97 -10.10 6.85
C TRP A 164 -0.49 -10.57 6.99
N GLN A 165 -0.70 -11.83 7.39
CA GLN A 165 -2.04 -12.36 7.59
C GLN A 165 -2.79 -11.62 8.72
N GLU A 166 -2.11 -11.27 9.81
CA GLU A 166 -2.71 -10.48 10.90
C GLU A 166 -3.19 -9.11 10.42
N TYR A 167 -2.43 -8.44 9.55
CA TYR A 167 -2.85 -7.19 8.93
C TYR A 167 -4.08 -7.39 8.04
N GLU A 168 -4.09 -8.43 7.20
CA GLU A 168 -5.21 -8.74 6.30
C GLU A 168 -6.50 -9.10 7.05
N ASP A 169 -6.38 -9.82 8.17
CA ASP A 169 -7.51 -10.20 9.01
C ASP A 169 -8.13 -8.99 9.72
N SER A 170 -7.31 -7.98 10.06
CA SER A 170 -7.73 -6.73 10.73
C SER A 170 -8.49 -6.94 12.05
N GLU A 171 -8.20 -8.03 12.76
CA GLU A 171 -8.91 -8.42 13.99
C GLU A 171 -8.23 -7.90 15.27
N THR A 172 -6.90 -7.74 15.27
CA THR A 172 -6.10 -7.33 16.44
C THR A 172 -6.06 -5.81 16.64
N LEU A 173 -5.74 -5.36 17.86
CA LEU A 173 -5.57 -3.92 18.12
C LEU A 173 -4.36 -3.36 17.35
N GLU A 174 -3.28 -4.14 17.24
CA GLU A 174 -2.11 -3.82 16.44
C GLU A 174 -2.46 -3.66 14.96
N SER A 175 -3.18 -4.61 14.36
CA SER A 175 -3.60 -4.50 12.94
C SER A 175 -4.53 -3.31 12.71
N GLN A 176 -5.50 -3.07 13.59
CA GLN A 176 -6.36 -1.88 13.52
C GLN A 176 -5.57 -0.58 13.60
N PHE A 177 -4.56 -0.53 14.48
CA PHE A 177 -3.68 0.63 14.58
C PHE A 177 -2.86 0.85 13.31
N VAL A 178 -2.26 -0.20 12.74
CA VAL A 178 -1.48 -0.07 11.49
C VAL A 178 -2.38 0.29 10.31
N HIS A 179 -3.60 -0.23 10.25
CA HIS A 179 -4.62 0.17 9.28
C HIS A 179 -5.00 1.65 9.39
N ASP A 180 -5.12 2.18 10.60
CA ASP A 180 -5.40 3.60 10.80
C ASP A 180 -4.18 4.47 10.45
N VAL A 181 -2.97 3.99 10.75
CA VAL A 181 -1.71 4.64 10.35
C VAL A 181 -1.56 4.71 8.83
N ASP A 182 -1.92 3.65 8.09
CA ASP A 182 -1.94 3.63 6.61
C ASP A 182 -2.80 4.78 6.06
N LYS A 183 -4.03 4.94 6.59
CA LYS A 183 -4.93 6.03 6.20
C LYS A 183 -4.37 7.40 6.55
N ILE A 184 -3.75 7.56 7.72
CA ILE A 184 -3.10 8.81 8.11
C ILE A 184 -1.96 9.15 7.16
N GLU A 185 -1.16 8.16 6.79
CA GLU A 185 -0.03 8.34 5.88
C GLU A 185 -0.49 8.81 4.50
N LEU A 186 -1.56 8.20 3.97
CA LEU A 186 -2.19 8.60 2.71
C LEU A 186 -2.69 10.06 2.75
N ILE A 187 -3.39 10.46 3.82
CA ILE A 187 -3.90 11.83 3.96
C ILE A 187 -2.73 12.82 4.14
N LEU A 188 -1.64 12.42 4.83
CA LEU A 188 -0.44 13.26 4.98
C LEU A 188 0.19 13.52 3.62
N GLN A 189 0.38 12.46 2.82
CA GLN A 189 0.97 12.57 1.50
C GLN A 189 0.10 13.41 0.56
N MET A 190 -1.22 13.27 0.65
CA MET A 190 -2.19 14.12 -0.06
C MET A 190 -1.92 15.60 0.24
N VAL A 191 -1.87 16.00 1.51
CA VAL A 191 -1.63 17.40 1.90
C VAL A 191 -0.26 17.89 1.42
N GLU A 192 0.80 17.08 1.55
CA GLU A 192 2.14 17.46 1.08
C GLU A 192 2.21 17.64 -0.43
N TYR A 193 1.54 16.80 -1.21
CA TYR A 193 1.45 17.00 -2.65
C TYR A 193 0.63 18.23 -3.02
N GLU A 194 -0.48 18.52 -2.36
CA GLU A 194 -1.23 19.77 -2.59
C GLU A 194 -0.38 21.01 -2.28
N ARG A 195 0.44 20.95 -1.22
CA ARG A 195 1.40 22.00 -0.84
C ARG A 195 2.46 22.23 -1.92
N ILE A 196 3.10 21.16 -2.38
CA ILE A 196 4.14 21.23 -3.44
C ILE A 196 3.57 21.75 -4.76
N HIS A 197 2.30 21.44 -5.06
CA HIS A 197 1.62 21.93 -6.26
C HIS A 197 0.94 23.30 -6.04
N GLU A 198 1.17 23.97 -4.91
CA GLU A 198 0.70 25.33 -4.63
C GLU A 198 -0.82 25.50 -4.86
N ARG A 199 -1.64 24.53 -4.43
CA ARG A 199 -3.12 24.51 -4.60
C ARG A 199 -3.60 24.38 -6.06
N LYS A 200 -2.72 24.06 -7.01
CA LYS A 200 -3.10 23.82 -8.42
C LYS A 200 -3.65 22.41 -8.67
N LEU A 201 -3.49 21.53 -7.70
CA LEU A 201 -3.96 20.15 -7.73
C LEU A 201 -4.80 19.91 -6.46
N ASP A 202 -6.07 19.55 -6.66
CA ASP A 202 -6.99 19.17 -5.58
C ASP A 202 -7.03 17.65 -5.49
N LEU A 203 -6.50 17.11 -4.40
CA LEU A 203 -6.42 15.68 -4.10
C LEU A 203 -7.48 15.28 -3.07
N GLY A 204 -8.49 16.13 -2.84
CA GLY A 204 -9.51 15.94 -1.82
C GLY A 204 -10.33 14.65 -1.94
N GLU A 205 -10.29 13.96 -3.09
CA GLU A 205 -10.82 12.60 -3.22
C GLU A 205 -10.29 11.71 -2.09
N PHE A 206 -8.97 11.71 -1.82
CA PHE A 206 -8.36 10.85 -0.81
C PHE A 206 -8.80 11.15 0.63
N SER A 207 -9.36 12.33 0.91
CA SER A 207 -9.83 12.66 2.27
C SER A 207 -10.95 11.74 2.79
N TRP A 208 -11.62 10.98 1.90
CA TRP A 208 -12.65 10.02 2.29
C TRP A 208 -12.16 8.94 3.27
N VAL A 209 -10.89 8.54 3.16
CA VAL A 209 -10.30 7.49 4.02
C VAL A 209 -10.29 7.88 5.50
N ALA A 210 -10.34 9.17 5.81
CA ALA A 210 -10.47 9.67 7.19
C ALA A 210 -11.72 9.10 7.88
N THR A 211 -12.81 8.88 7.13
CA THR A 211 -14.06 8.30 7.67
C THR A 211 -13.96 6.82 8.02
N ARG A 212 -12.85 6.17 7.66
CA ARG A 212 -12.56 4.76 7.92
C ARG A 212 -11.57 4.57 9.07
N ILE A 213 -11.09 5.64 9.68
CA ILE A 213 -10.25 5.58 10.87
C ILE A 213 -11.13 5.17 12.06
N VAL A 214 -10.69 4.18 12.83
CA VAL A 214 -11.52 3.57 13.88
C VAL A 214 -11.08 3.99 15.29
N LEU A 215 -9.77 4.10 15.54
CA LEU A 215 -9.19 4.40 16.84
C LEU A 215 -9.36 5.88 17.19
N PRO A 216 -9.91 6.23 18.37
CA PRO A 216 -10.08 7.62 18.81
C PRO A 216 -8.78 8.41 18.78
N GLU A 217 -7.69 7.80 19.26
CA GLU A 217 -6.36 8.43 19.27
C GLU A 217 -5.87 8.81 17.88
N VAL A 218 -6.17 8.00 16.87
CA VAL A 218 -5.74 8.26 15.49
C VAL A 218 -6.69 9.24 14.78
N LYS A 219 -7.97 9.28 15.18
CA LYS A 219 -8.91 10.32 14.72
C LYS A 219 -8.43 11.72 15.09
N GLU A 220 -7.83 11.89 16.28
CA GLU A 220 -7.25 13.19 16.67
C GLU A 220 -6.15 13.64 15.69
N TRP A 221 -5.31 12.72 15.21
CA TRP A 221 -4.31 13.03 14.18
C TRP A 221 -4.96 13.39 12.84
N SER A 222 -5.99 12.64 12.44
CA SER A 222 -6.75 12.92 11.21
C SER A 222 -7.42 14.29 11.27
N ASP A 223 -8.05 14.64 12.37
CA ASP A 223 -8.74 15.91 12.56
C ASP A 223 -7.76 17.08 12.50
N ALA A 224 -6.60 16.96 13.15
CA ALA A 224 -5.54 17.95 13.07
C ALA A 224 -5.06 18.15 11.62
N LEU A 225 -4.84 17.06 10.89
CA LEU A 225 -4.37 17.08 9.50
C LEU A 225 -5.40 17.66 8.53
N LEU A 226 -6.68 17.28 8.67
CA LEU A 226 -7.76 17.86 7.86
C LEU A 226 -7.94 19.34 8.17
N LYS A 227 -7.74 19.75 9.43
CA LYS A 227 -7.71 21.17 9.79
C LYS A 227 -6.55 21.89 9.11
N GLU A 228 -5.34 21.33 9.12
CA GLU A 228 -4.19 21.89 8.39
C GLU A 228 -4.49 22.08 6.90
N ARG A 229 -5.18 21.10 6.29
CA ARG A 229 -5.60 21.18 4.89
C ARG A 229 -6.60 22.31 4.66
N VAL A 230 -7.64 22.42 5.50
CA VAL A 230 -8.64 23.50 5.40
C VAL A 230 -7.96 24.87 5.51
N ASP A 231 -7.06 25.03 6.48
CA ASP A 231 -6.29 26.27 6.67
C ASP A 231 -5.39 26.54 5.45
N PHE A 232 -4.74 25.51 4.90
CA PHE A 232 -3.91 25.61 3.70
C PHE A 232 -4.71 26.11 2.50
N TRP A 233 -5.91 25.60 2.26
CA TRP A 233 -6.77 26.05 1.16
C TRP A 233 -7.40 27.43 1.41
N ALA A 234 -7.41 27.94 2.65
CA ALA A 234 -7.77 29.31 3.01
C ALA A 234 -9.11 29.79 2.42
N GLY A 235 -10.11 28.90 2.38
CA GLY A 235 -11.45 29.19 1.82
C GLY A 235 -11.55 29.19 0.29
N GLN A 236 -10.49 28.84 -0.43
CA GLN A 236 -10.57 28.53 -1.86
C GLN A 236 -11.41 27.27 -2.09
N LYS A 237 -12.08 27.19 -3.24
CA LYS A 237 -12.88 26.01 -3.60
C LYS A 237 -11.97 24.80 -3.78
N HIS A 238 -12.24 23.76 -3.00
CA HIS A 238 -11.57 22.47 -3.07
C HIS A 238 -12.53 21.39 -2.57
N SER A 239 -12.23 20.13 -2.87
CA SER A 239 -13.04 18.98 -2.51
C SER A 239 -12.78 18.61 -1.05
N THR A 240 -13.84 18.45 -0.27
CA THR A 240 -13.77 17.96 1.11
C THR A 240 -14.76 16.82 1.30
N TYR A 241 -14.32 15.74 1.93
CA TYR A 241 -15.19 14.63 2.31
C TYR A 241 -15.70 14.87 3.74
N THR A 242 -16.60 15.84 3.92
CA THR A 242 -17.29 16.09 5.19
C THR A 242 -18.80 16.32 4.95
N ASP A 243 -19.59 15.30 5.30
CA ASP A 243 -20.96 15.30 5.86
C ASP A 243 -22.24 15.66 5.09
N GLU A 244 -22.26 16.06 3.81
CA GLU A 244 -23.54 16.09 3.04
C GLU A 244 -23.49 15.52 1.61
N GLY A 245 -22.31 15.17 1.10
CA GLY A 245 -22.12 14.70 -0.29
C GLY A 245 -21.65 13.24 -0.45
N ALA A 246 -21.61 12.47 0.64
CA ALA A 246 -20.98 11.15 0.70
C ALA A 246 -21.67 10.04 -0.15
N GLU A 247 -22.84 10.30 -0.74
CA GLU A 247 -23.54 9.30 -1.56
C GLU A 247 -22.90 9.04 -2.92
N VAL A 248 -22.01 9.90 -3.42
CA VAL A 248 -21.62 9.85 -4.85
C VAL A 248 -20.63 8.73 -5.20
N LEU A 249 -19.92 8.11 -4.26
CA LEU A 249 -19.00 6.99 -4.58
C LEU A 249 -18.99 5.83 -3.58
N ALA A 250 -19.86 5.86 -2.56
CA ALA A 250 -20.00 4.76 -1.60
C ALA A 250 -20.34 3.41 -2.25
N GLY A 251 -20.96 3.43 -3.44
CA GLY A 251 -21.29 2.24 -4.21
C GLY A 251 -20.13 1.59 -4.98
N SER A 252 -18.90 2.11 -4.90
CA SER A 252 -17.79 1.67 -5.77
C SER A 252 -16.46 1.33 -5.09
N VAL A 253 -16.33 1.39 -3.76
CA VAL A 253 -15.05 1.07 -3.10
C VAL A 253 -15.25 0.16 -1.88
N GLU A 254 -15.50 -1.12 -2.16
CA GLU A 254 -15.53 -2.21 -1.18
C GLU A 254 -14.13 -2.71 -0.79
N TYR A 255 -13.07 -2.05 -1.30
CA TYR A 255 -11.66 -2.45 -1.23
C TYR A 255 -11.10 -2.44 0.20
N TYR A 256 -11.42 -1.42 0.99
CA TYR A 256 -10.96 -1.26 2.38
C TYR A 256 -12.04 -1.73 3.38
N SER A 257 -12.58 -2.94 3.19
CA SER A 257 -13.86 -3.36 3.78
C SER A 257 -13.98 -3.19 5.31
N LYS A 258 -15.22 -2.97 5.75
CA LYS A 258 -15.68 -3.26 7.12
C LYS A 258 -15.53 -4.76 7.41
N PRO A 259 -15.37 -5.18 8.67
CA PRO A 259 -15.36 -6.59 9.04
C PRO A 259 -16.67 -7.25 8.59
N VAL A 260 -16.55 -8.34 7.82
CA VAL A 260 -17.69 -9.19 7.45
C VAL A 260 -18.10 -9.95 8.72
N PRO A 261 -19.34 -9.80 9.23
CA PRO A 261 -19.80 -10.63 10.33
C PRO A 261 -19.83 -12.08 9.84
N LYS A 262 -19.01 -12.96 10.44
CA LYS A 262 -19.18 -14.41 10.27
C LYS A 262 -20.57 -14.75 10.79
N THR A 263 -21.50 -15.03 9.88
CA THR A 263 -22.78 -15.66 10.24
C THR A 263 -22.45 -17.02 10.81
N ASN A 264 -22.61 -17.19 12.12
CA ASN A 264 -22.57 -18.50 12.75
C ASN A 264 -23.69 -19.35 12.13
N GLY A 265 -23.31 -20.21 11.20
CA GLY A 265 -24.19 -21.23 10.65
C GLY A 265 -24.53 -22.22 11.75
N THR A 266 -25.73 -22.09 12.29
CA THR A 266 -26.39 -23.18 13.01
C THR A 266 -26.89 -24.21 12.00
N ALA A 267 -26.27 -25.38 12.00
CA ALA A 267 -26.90 -26.68 11.79
C ALA A 267 -26.00 -27.77 12.39
#